data_AF-A0A8X7CRV8-F1
#
_entry.id   AF-A0A8X7CRV8-F1
#
_cell.length_a   1.000
_cell.length_b   1.000
_cell.length_c   1.000
_cell.angle_alpha   90.00
_cell.angle_beta   90.00
_cell.angle_gamma   90.00
#
_symmetry.space_group_name_H-M   'P 1'
#
loop_
_entity.id
_entity.type
_entity.pdbx_description
1 polymer ?
#
loop_
_entity_poly.entity_id
_entity_poly.type
_entity_poly.pdbx_seq_one_letter_code
_entity_poly.pdbx_strand_id
1 'polypeptide(L)'
;MCDLPYHTAVRWLSCGKVLKRSFELRAEIEIFLNEKQRPFADLENSEWMWKLACYVDLTNHMNELNLRLQGENQLLPDLCTNIKSFRQKIILFQSQLRKKCFTHFKTCEIFSHTTETEFPVNFAIETLSALKINFDTRFSDFDVIANEIKLFQNPFDFDIETMAPEVQMEIIDLQCSDMIKNKYQNPSLLEFYKSSTATI
;
A
#
# COMPACT_ATOMS: atom_id res chain seq x y z
N MET A 1 -20.83 -15.65 6.52
CA MET A 1 -19.80 -16.71 6.55
C MET A 1 -18.61 -16.20 5.73
N CYS A 2 -17.72 -15.45 6.37
CA CYS A 2 -16.59 -14.77 5.73
C CYS A 2 -15.27 -15.30 6.32
N ASP A 3 -14.92 -16.54 6.00
CA ASP A 3 -13.63 -17.15 6.38
C ASP A 3 -12.55 -17.03 5.28
N LEU A 4 -12.75 -16.13 4.31
CA LEU A 4 -11.82 -15.95 3.19
C LEU A 4 -10.64 -14.96 3.40
N PRO A 5 -10.62 -14.01 4.37
CA PRO A 5 -9.51 -13.06 4.44
C PRO A 5 -8.21 -13.68 4.99
N TYR A 6 -8.31 -14.64 5.92
CA TYR A 6 -7.14 -15.15 6.65
C TYR A 6 -6.20 -15.99 5.76
N HIS A 7 -6.75 -16.85 4.89
CA HIS A 7 -5.94 -17.68 3.99
C HIS A 7 -5.30 -16.91 2.83
N THR A 8 -5.94 -15.83 2.36
CA THR A 8 -5.46 -15.07 1.20
C THR A 8 -4.27 -14.17 1.54
N ALA A 9 -4.29 -13.57 2.74
CA ALA A 9 -3.22 -12.71 3.25
C ALA A 9 -1.88 -13.46 3.44
N VAL A 10 -1.92 -14.62 4.11
CA VAL A 10 -0.74 -15.47 4.34
C VAL A 10 -0.16 -15.95 3.02
N ARG A 11 -1.03 -16.27 2.05
CA ARG A 11 -0.62 -16.73 0.71
C ARG A 11 0.12 -15.65 -0.07
N TRP A 12 -0.36 -14.41 -0.08
CA TRP A 12 0.30 -13.31 -0.80
C TRP A 12 1.67 -12.94 -0.20
N LEU A 13 1.75 -12.88 1.13
CA LEU A 13 3.03 -12.66 1.84
C LEU A 13 4.03 -13.78 1.54
N SER A 14 3.55 -15.04 1.50
CA SER A 14 4.35 -16.19 1.09
C SER A 14 4.79 -16.09 -0.37
N CYS A 15 3.89 -15.72 -1.29
CA CYS A 15 4.21 -15.54 -2.70
C CYS A 15 5.30 -14.51 -2.95
N GLY A 16 5.28 -13.35 -2.27
CA GLY A 16 6.36 -12.37 -2.41
C GLY A 16 7.71 -12.88 -1.91
N LYS A 17 7.72 -13.62 -0.78
CA LYS A 17 8.94 -14.26 -0.28
C LYS A 17 9.47 -15.32 -1.25
N VAL A 18 8.58 -16.13 -1.82
CA VAL A 18 8.95 -17.13 -2.84
C VAL A 18 9.52 -16.46 -4.08
N LEU A 19 8.87 -15.43 -4.62
CA LEU A 19 9.36 -14.68 -5.78
C LEU A 19 10.76 -14.10 -5.54
N LYS A 20 10.97 -13.44 -4.39
CA LYS A 20 12.28 -12.91 -4.02
C LYS A 20 13.33 -14.03 -3.95
N ARG A 21 13.00 -15.14 -3.31
CA ARG A 21 13.92 -16.27 -3.17
C ARG A 21 14.23 -16.93 -4.51
N SER A 22 13.25 -17.04 -5.40
CA SER A 22 13.43 -17.54 -6.76
C SER A 22 14.38 -16.66 -7.57
N PHE A 23 14.28 -15.34 -7.42
CA PHE A 23 15.23 -14.42 -8.07
C PHE A 23 16.65 -14.56 -7.51
N GLU A 24 16.79 -14.68 -6.18
CA GLU A 24 18.09 -14.87 -5.53
C GLU A 24 18.78 -16.17 -5.97
N LEU A 25 18.02 -17.26 -6.09
CA LEU A 25 18.51 -18.60 -6.44
C LEU A 25 18.41 -18.91 -7.95
N ARG A 26 18.25 -17.89 -8.80
CA ARG A 26 17.95 -18.09 -10.23
C ARG A 26 18.99 -18.96 -10.95
N ALA A 27 20.27 -18.81 -10.62
CA ALA A 27 21.36 -19.58 -11.23
C ALA A 27 21.32 -21.04 -10.78
N GLU A 28 21.07 -21.31 -9.50
CA GLU A 28 20.93 -22.66 -8.96
C GLU A 28 19.68 -23.35 -9.50
N ILE A 29 18.58 -22.59 -9.66
CA ILE A 29 17.34 -23.09 -10.27
C ILE A 29 17.59 -23.46 -11.73
N GLU A 30 18.30 -22.63 -12.49
CA GLU A 30 18.68 -22.92 -13.87
C GLU A 30 19.52 -24.21 -13.99
N ILE A 31 20.58 -24.33 -13.19
CA ILE A 31 21.42 -25.54 -13.14
C ILE A 31 20.56 -26.77 -12.84
N PHE A 32 19.73 -26.70 -11.80
CA PHE A 32 18.85 -27.80 -11.41
C PHE A 32 17.87 -28.21 -12.52
N LEU A 33 17.27 -27.23 -13.21
CA LEU A 33 16.33 -27.48 -14.31
C LEU A 33 17.01 -28.12 -15.51
N ASN A 34 18.24 -27.70 -15.83
CA ASN A 34 19.05 -28.30 -16.88
C ASN A 34 19.43 -29.76 -16.55
N GLU A 35 19.82 -30.06 -15.32
CA GLU A 35 20.08 -31.44 -14.85
C GLU A 35 18.84 -32.34 -14.96
N LYS A 36 17.64 -31.77 -14.76
CA LYS A 36 16.36 -32.48 -14.92
C LYS A 36 15.87 -32.56 -16.36
N GLN A 37 16.65 -32.11 -17.34
CA GLN A 37 16.27 -32.04 -18.75
C GLN A 37 14.96 -31.25 -18.97
N ARG A 38 14.76 -30.20 -18.17
CA ARG A 38 13.60 -29.29 -18.23
C ARG A 38 14.07 -27.83 -18.24
N PRO A 39 14.86 -27.41 -19.23
CA PRO A 39 15.38 -26.05 -19.30
C PRO A 39 14.23 -25.04 -19.31
N PHE A 40 14.45 -23.90 -18.66
CA PHE A 40 13.51 -22.78 -18.64
C PHE A 40 14.20 -21.55 -19.23
N ALA A 41 14.01 -21.36 -20.54
CA ALA A 41 14.72 -20.35 -21.35
C ALA A 41 14.55 -18.90 -20.85
N ASP A 42 13.48 -18.63 -20.11
CA ASP A 42 13.21 -17.31 -19.53
C ASP A 42 14.26 -16.89 -18.48
N LEU A 43 14.94 -17.83 -17.81
CA LEU A 43 16.02 -17.50 -16.86
C LEU A 43 17.27 -16.94 -17.55
N GLU A 44 17.51 -17.33 -18.80
CA GLU A 44 18.57 -16.80 -19.65
C GLU A 44 18.13 -15.49 -20.35
N ASN A 45 16.82 -15.23 -20.41
CA ASN A 45 16.27 -14.04 -21.05
C ASN A 45 16.38 -12.81 -20.14
N SER A 46 17.30 -11.91 -20.47
CA SER A 46 17.53 -10.69 -19.68
C SER A 46 16.31 -9.74 -19.60
N GLU A 47 15.48 -9.67 -20.64
CA GLU A 47 14.25 -8.86 -20.59
C GLU A 47 13.24 -9.47 -19.61
N TRP A 48 13.12 -10.80 -19.61
CA TRP A 48 12.27 -11.50 -18.66
C TRP A 48 12.78 -11.34 -17.22
N MET A 49 14.09 -11.43 -17.02
CA MET A 49 14.72 -11.20 -15.72
C MET A 49 14.52 -9.78 -15.17
N TRP A 50 14.49 -8.77 -16.05
CA TRP A 50 14.06 -7.42 -15.67
C TRP A 50 12.63 -7.37 -15.15
N LYS A 51 11.69 -8.03 -15.86
CA LYS A 51 10.27 -8.10 -15.47
C LYS A 51 10.13 -8.80 -14.12
N LEU A 52 10.84 -9.92 -13.92
CA LEU A 52 10.87 -10.62 -12.65
C LEU A 52 11.41 -9.73 -11.51
N ALA A 53 12.53 -9.03 -11.73
CA ALA A 53 13.09 -8.11 -10.76
C ALA A 53 12.10 -7.02 -10.34
N CYS A 54 11.41 -6.41 -11.31
CA CYS A 54 10.33 -5.45 -11.04
C CYS A 54 9.20 -6.06 -10.20
N TYR A 55 8.74 -7.27 -10.54
CA TYR A 55 7.68 -7.92 -9.78
C TYR A 55 8.10 -8.27 -8.35
N VAL A 56 9.35 -8.68 -8.13
CA VAL A 56 9.88 -8.92 -6.78
C VAL A 56 9.80 -7.64 -5.94
N ASP A 57 10.30 -6.53 -6.46
CA ASP A 57 10.29 -5.25 -5.74
C ASP A 57 8.86 -4.73 -5.51
N LEU A 58 7.99 -4.77 -6.53
CA LEU A 58 6.58 -4.38 -6.41
C LEU A 58 5.84 -5.23 -5.37
N THR A 59 6.05 -6.54 -5.38
CA THR A 59 5.41 -7.44 -4.43
C THR A 59 5.90 -7.19 -3.01
N ASN A 60 7.17 -6.81 -2.82
CA ASN A 60 7.67 -6.38 -1.51
C ASN A 60 6.97 -5.11 -1.01
N HIS A 61 6.81 -4.09 -1.84
CA HIS A 61 6.06 -2.88 -1.48
C HIS A 61 4.60 -3.19 -1.13
N MET A 62 3.96 -4.08 -1.89
CA MET A 62 2.59 -4.54 -1.62
C MET A 62 2.50 -5.32 -0.30
N ASN A 63 3.51 -6.14 0.02
CA ASN A 63 3.57 -6.88 1.27
C ASN A 63 3.74 -5.95 2.47
N GLU A 64 4.58 -4.92 2.35
CA GLU A 64 4.73 -3.89 3.39
C GLU A 64 3.42 -3.16 3.66
N LEU A 65 2.69 -2.78 2.60
CA LEU A 65 1.36 -2.20 2.75
C LEU A 65 0.42 -3.19 3.45
N ASN A 66 0.37 -4.44 2.99
CA ASN A 66 -0.52 -5.45 3.52
C ASN A 66 -0.29 -5.69 5.03
N LEU A 67 0.98 -5.69 5.47
CA LEU A 67 1.33 -5.78 6.89
C LEU A 67 0.83 -4.58 7.70
N ARG A 68 0.92 -3.36 7.14
CA ARG A 68 0.39 -2.15 7.81
C ARG A 68 -1.13 -2.21 7.93
N LEU A 69 -1.82 -2.65 6.88
CA LEU A 69 -3.28 -2.78 6.89
C LEU A 69 -3.78 -3.87 7.86
N GLN A 70 -2.95 -4.85 8.18
CA GLN A 70 -3.25 -5.93 9.13
C GLN A 70 -2.76 -5.64 10.56
N GLY A 71 -2.18 -4.47 10.81
CA GLY A 71 -1.70 -4.11 12.13
C GLY A 71 -2.82 -4.13 13.17
N GLU A 72 -2.51 -4.51 14.40
CA GLU A 72 -3.45 -4.41 15.51
C GLU A 72 -3.82 -2.93 15.76
N ASN A 73 -5.05 -2.69 16.21
CA ASN A 73 -5.57 -1.36 16.56
C ASN A 73 -5.58 -0.32 15.42
N GLN A 74 -5.57 -0.74 14.14
CA GLN A 74 -5.78 0.18 13.02
C GLN A 74 -7.23 0.70 13.00
N LEU A 75 -7.40 2.02 13.09
CA LEU A 75 -8.68 2.67 12.86
C LEU A 75 -8.88 2.90 11.35
N LEU A 76 -10.13 3.13 10.94
CA LEU A 76 -10.46 3.44 9.54
C LEU A 76 -9.60 4.58 8.94
N PRO A 77 -9.32 5.69 9.65
CA PRO A 77 -8.45 6.73 9.12
C PRO A 77 -7.00 6.30 8.90
N ASP A 78 -6.49 5.37 9.72
CA ASP A 78 -5.13 4.83 9.57
C ASP A 78 -5.04 4.00 8.29
N LEU A 79 -6.05 3.15 8.04
CA LEU A 79 -6.16 2.37 6.81
C LEU A 79 -6.22 3.28 5.58
N CYS A 80 -7.04 4.34 5.65
CA CYS A 80 -7.17 5.32 4.56
C CYS A 80 -5.85 6.07 4.32
N THR A 81 -5.14 6.44 5.38
CA THR A 81 -3.82 7.08 5.29
C THR A 81 -2.80 6.16 4.64
N ASN A 82 -2.79 4.88 5.01
CA ASN A 82 -1.90 3.87 4.41
C ASN A 82 -2.17 3.70 2.90
N ILE A 83 -3.44 3.60 2.49
CA ILE A 83 -3.81 3.50 1.07
C ILE A 83 -3.45 4.78 0.31
N LYS A 84 -3.79 5.96 0.84
CA LYS A 84 -3.44 7.26 0.23
C LYS A 84 -1.93 7.40 0.04
N SER A 85 -1.14 7.06 1.06
CA SER A 85 0.32 7.04 0.99
C SER A 85 0.83 6.10 -0.10
N PHE A 86 0.25 4.89 -0.20
CA PHE A 86 0.67 3.92 -1.22
C PHE A 86 0.34 4.37 -2.64
N ARG A 87 -0.83 4.98 -2.88
CA ARG A 87 -1.16 5.60 -4.17
C ARG A 87 -0.11 6.64 -4.58
N GLN A 88 0.37 7.47 -3.64
CA GLN A 88 1.45 8.44 -3.91
C GLN A 88 2.79 7.76 -4.20
N LYS A 89 3.12 6.67 -3.49
CA LYS A 89 4.33 5.89 -3.78
C LYS A 89 4.31 5.31 -5.20
N ILE A 90 3.18 4.81 -5.69
CA ILE A 90 3.05 4.32 -7.08
C ILE A 90 3.41 5.43 -8.08
N ILE A 91 2.94 6.66 -7.88
CA ILE A 91 3.26 7.82 -8.73
C ILE A 91 4.77 8.13 -8.68
N LEU A 92 5.36 8.10 -7.49
CA LEU A 92 6.80 8.28 -7.33
C LEU A 92 7.60 7.20 -8.07
N PHE A 93 7.19 5.93 -7.94
CA PHE A 93 7.83 4.81 -8.62
C PHE A 93 7.81 4.97 -10.14
N GLN A 94 6.68 5.40 -10.71
CA GLN A 94 6.60 5.70 -12.14
C GLN A 94 7.62 6.77 -12.57
N SER A 95 7.72 7.86 -11.79
CA SER A 95 8.68 8.93 -12.07
C SER A 95 10.14 8.46 -11.98
N GLN A 96 10.47 7.67 -10.96
CA GLN A 96 11.82 7.14 -10.75
C GLN A 96 12.22 6.11 -11.80
N LEU A 97 11.34 5.16 -12.13
CA LEU A 97 11.64 4.12 -13.12
C LEU A 97 11.76 4.67 -14.54
N ARG A 98 11.04 5.75 -14.90
CA ARG A 98 11.30 6.49 -16.16
C ARG A 98 12.72 7.02 -16.25
N LYS A 99 13.27 7.44 -15.12
CA LYS A 99 14.65 7.95 -15.00
C LYS A 99 15.67 6.84 -14.71
N LYS A 100 15.25 5.56 -14.75
CA LYS A 100 16.07 4.40 -14.36
C LYS A 100 16.70 4.55 -12.96
N CYS A 101 15.98 5.21 -12.05
CA CYS A 101 16.37 5.37 -10.65
C CYS A 101 15.78 4.21 -9.84
N PHE A 102 16.63 3.31 -9.37
CA PHE A 102 16.23 2.07 -8.69
C PHE A 102 16.32 2.15 -7.16
N THR A 103 16.37 3.35 -6.57
CA THR A 103 16.53 3.54 -5.11
C THR A 103 15.49 2.79 -4.26
N HIS A 104 14.28 2.59 -4.79
CA HIS A 104 13.22 1.82 -4.13
C HIS A 104 12.94 0.45 -4.77
N PHE A 105 13.79 0.03 -5.71
CA PHE A 105 13.67 -1.22 -6.47
C PHE A 105 15.01 -1.97 -6.37
N LYS A 106 15.27 -2.56 -5.20
CA LYS A 106 16.60 -3.11 -4.87
C LYS A 106 16.94 -4.31 -5.75
N THR A 107 15.97 -5.15 -6.09
CA THR A 107 16.20 -6.27 -7.00
C THR A 107 16.52 -5.78 -8.41
N CYS A 108 15.84 -4.74 -8.89
CA CYS A 108 16.19 -4.09 -10.16
C CYS A 108 17.58 -3.45 -10.13
N GLU A 109 17.94 -2.78 -9.03
CA GLU A 109 19.27 -2.19 -8.85
C GLU A 109 20.36 -3.26 -8.92
N ILE A 110 20.20 -4.38 -8.21
CA ILE A 110 21.13 -5.51 -8.27
C ILE A 110 21.24 -6.05 -9.70
N PHE A 111 20.10 -6.27 -10.36
CA PHE A 111 20.09 -6.83 -11.72
C PHE A 111 20.74 -5.89 -12.74
N SER A 112 20.60 -4.57 -12.55
CA SER A 112 21.20 -3.55 -13.41
C SER A 112 22.72 -3.64 -13.53
N HIS A 113 23.39 -4.23 -12.53
CA HIS A 113 24.84 -4.45 -12.53
C HIS A 113 25.25 -5.78 -13.16
N THR A 114 24.29 -6.63 -13.53
CA THR A 114 24.52 -8.00 -14.02
C THR A 114 24.11 -8.22 -15.47
N THR A 115 23.40 -7.27 -16.09
CA THR A 115 22.95 -7.37 -17.48
C THR A 115 23.34 -6.13 -18.28
N GLU A 116 23.63 -6.32 -19.56
CA GLU A 116 23.80 -5.23 -20.54
C GLU A 116 22.46 -4.84 -21.19
N THR A 117 21.41 -5.63 -20.99
CA THR A 117 20.08 -5.36 -21.57
C THR A 117 19.45 -4.15 -20.92
N GLU A 118 18.88 -3.26 -21.72
CA GLU A 118 18.23 -2.05 -21.23
C GLU A 118 16.98 -2.38 -20.39
N PHE A 119 16.79 -1.60 -19.32
CA PHE A 119 15.59 -1.69 -18.49
C PHE A 119 14.31 -1.43 -19.31
N PRO A 120 13.31 -2.33 -19.29
CA PRO A 120 12.07 -2.18 -20.06
C PRO A 120 11.12 -1.17 -19.39
N VAL A 121 11.40 0.13 -19.59
CA VAL A 121 10.64 1.25 -18.98
C VAL A 121 9.15 1.14 -19.29
N ASN A 122 8.76 0.88 -20.54
CA ASN A 122 7.35 0.85 -20.93
C ASN A 122 6.56 -0.20 -20.14
N PHE A 123 7.11 -1.42 -20.02
CA PHE A 123 6.52 -2.49 -19.21
C PHE A 123 6.32 -2.05 -17.75
N ALA A 124 7.33 -1.43 -17.14
CA ALA A 124 7.25 -1.01 -15.75
C ALA A 124 6.18 0.06 -15.53
N ILE A 125 6.08 1.02 -16.46
CA ILE A 125 5.09 2.10 -16.38
C ILE A 125 3.67 1.59 -16.64
N GLU A 126 3.46 0.70 -17.61
CA GLU A 126 2.18 0.04 -17.84
C GLU A 126 1.74 -0.76 -16.62
N THR A 127 2.64 -1.56 -16.04
CA THR A 127 2.39 -2.35 -14.83
C THR A 127 1.97 -1.47 -13.65
N LEU A 128 2.72 -0.39 -13.39
CA LEU A 128 2.38 0.56 -12.33
C LEU A 128 1.10 1.34 -12.60
N SER A 129 0.79 1.64 -13.87
CA SER A 129 -0.45 2.33 -14.24
C SER A 129 -1.67 1.44 -14.01
N ALA A 130 -1.57 0.17 -14.41
CA ALA A 130 -2.60 -0.82 -14.11
C ALA A 130 -2.77 -1.01 -12.59
N LEU A 131 -1.68 -1.08 -11.83
CA LEU A 131 -1.74 -1.15 -10.37
C LEU A 131 -2.42 0.08 -9.77
N LYS A 132 -2.07 1.29 -10.25
CA LYS A 132 -2.69 2.54 -9.81
C LYS A 132 -4.20 2.52 -10.03
N ILE A 133 -4.65 2.19 -11.24
CA ILE A 133 -6.08 2.11 -11.59
C ILE A 133 -6.80 1.12 -10.66
N ASN A 134 -6.20 -0.06 -10.41
CA ASN A 134 -6.77 -1.01 -9.47
C ASN A 134 -6.92 -0.45 -8.05
N PHE A 135 -5.93 0.30 -7.55
CA PHE A 135 -6.02 0.95 -6.24
C PHE A 135 -7.04 2.10 -6.21
N ASP A 136 -7.14 2.88 -7.28
CA ASP A 136 -8.11 3.96 -7.39
C ASP A 136 -9.54 3.39 -7.37
N THR A 137 -9.80 2.36 -8.18
CA THR A 137 -11.12 1.70 -8.25
C THR A 137 -11.45 0.92 -6.98
N ARG A 138 -10.52 0.13 -6.43
CA ARG A 138 -10.81 -0.75 -5.29
C ARG A 138 -11.06 0.01 -3.99
N PHE A 139 -10.46 1.19 -3.84
CA PHE A 139 -10.56 2.00 -2.63
C PHE A 139 -11.28 3.33 -2.88
N SER A 140 -12.12 3.40 -3.93
CA SER A 140 -12.90 4.61 -4.24
C SER A 140 -13.83 5.01 -3.11
N ASP A 141 -14.33 4.05 -2.35
CA ASP A 141 -15.23 4.31 -1.22
C ASP A 141 -14.56 5.17 -0.15
N PHE A 142 -13.23 5.04 0.05
CA PHE A 142 -12.48 5.89 0.97
C PHE A 142 -12.39 7.34 0.52
N ASP A 143 -12.51 7.59 -0.78
CA ASP A 143 -12.55 8.94 -1.34
C ASP A 143 -13.94 9.56 -1.16
N VAL A 144 -15.00 8.74 -1.23
CA VAL A 144 -16.39 9.17 -0.97
C VAL A 144 -16.56 9.62 0.49
N ILE A 145 -16.05 8.84 1.45
CA ILE A 145 -16.21 9.13 2.89
C ILE A 145 -15.07 9.98 3.48
N ALA A 146 -14.28 10.64 2.63
CA ALA A 146 -13.05 11.32 3.05
C ALA A 146 -13.31 12.44 4.07
N ASN A 147 -14.45 13.13 3.95
CA ASN A 147 -14.83 14.21 4.84
C ASN A 147 -15.25 13.69 6.22
N GLU A 148 -16.03 12.61 6.26
CA GLU A 148 -16.46 11.92 7.47
C GLU A 148 -15.25 11.35 8.23
N ILE A 149 -14.28 10.79 7.51
CA ILE A 149 -13.02 10.34 8.09
C ILE A 149 -12.26 11.52 8.70
N LYS A 150 -12.17 12.64 7.99
CA LYS A 150 -11.46 13.82 8.50
C LYS A 150 -12.17 14.44 9.71
N LEU A 151 -13.50 14.47 9.71
CA LEU A 151 -14.31 14.87 10.87
C LEU A 151 -14.06 13.96 12.07
N PHE A 152 -14.03 12.64 11.85
CA PHE A 152 -13.70 11.67 12.89
C PHE A 152 -12.26 11.80 13.39
N GLN A 153 -11.30 12.16 12.52
CA GLN A 153 -9.92 12.37 12.92
C GLN A 153 -9.71 13.66 13.71
N ASN A 154 -10.45 14.72 13.42
CA ASN A 154 -10.34 15.98 14.12
C ASN A 154 -11.63 16.80 13.99
N PRO A 155 -12.58 16.65 14.92
CA PRO A 155 -13.82 17.41 14.88
C PRO A 155 -13.63 18.90 15.22
N PHE A 156 -12.50 19.26 15.82
CA PHE A 156 -12.20 20.63 16.29
C PHE A 156 -11.53 21.53 15.25
N ASP A 157 -11.06 20.95 14.14
CA ASP A 157 -10.34 21.64 13.07
C ASP A 157 -10.96 21.27 11.71
N PHE A 158 -12.27 21.50 11.63
CA PHE A 158 -13.07 21.13 10.48
C PHE A 158 -13.87 22.33 9.98
N ASP A 159 -13.94 22.48 8.66
CA ASP A 159 -14.68 23.56 8.00
C ASP A 159 -16.19 23.22 7.99
N ILE A 160 -16.94 23.94 8.82
CA ILE A 160 -18.38 23.75 9.01
C ILE A 160 -19.15 23.91 7.69
N GLU A 161 -18.70 24.80 6.79
CA GLU A 161 -19.39 25.05 5.52
C GLU A 161 -19.32 23.84 4.56
N THR A 162 -18.36 22.94 4.76
CA THR A 162 -18.20 21.72 3.95
C THR A 162 -19.04 20.53 4.44
N MET A 163 -19.78 20.70 5.55
CA MET A 163 -20.59 19.65 6.16
C MET A 163 -22.04 19.67 5.70
N ALA A 164 -22.70 18.51 5.85
CA ALA A 164 -24.13 18.39 5.62
C ALA A 164 -24.89 19.35 6.55
N PRO A 165 -25.87 20.14 6.04
CA PRO A 165 -26.56 21.17 6.82
C PRO A 165 -27.15 20.66 8.14
N GLU A 166 -27.53 19.39 8.19
CA GLU A 166 -28.18 18.75 9.33
C GLU A 166 -27.26 18.63 10.55
N VAL A 167 -25.94 18.58 10.37
CA VAL A 167 -24.96 18.37 11.46
C VAL A 167 -24.17 19.63 11.82
N GLN A 168 -24.32 20.72 11.05
CA GLN A 168 -23.50 21.93 11.23
C GLN A 168 -23.63 22.55 12.62
N MET A 169 -24.85 22.64 13.16
CA MET A 169 -25.10 23.22 14.49
C MET A 169 -24.47 22.37 15.60
N GLU A 170 -24.59 21.05 15.53
CA GLU A 170 -23.99 20.12 16.51
C GLU A 170 -22.47 20.19 16.50
N ILE A 171 -21.86 20.33 15.31
CA ILE A 171 -20.42 20.50 15.17
C ILE A 171 -19.97 21.85 15.74
N ILE A 172 -20.72 22.94 15.54
CA ILE A 172 -20.42 24.24 16.15
C ILE A 172 -20.38 24.12 17.68
N ASP A 173 -21.42 23.52 18.28
CA ASP A 173 -21.50 23.32 19.72
C ASP A 173 -20.34 22.46 20.24
N LEU A 174 -19.99 21.40 19.50
CA LEU A 174 -18.83 20.55 19.80
C LEU A 174 -17.52 21.34 19.74
N GLN A 175 -17.29 22.14 18.69
CA GLN A 175 -16.07 22.92 18.48
C GLN A 175 -15.87 24.01 19.54
N CYS A 176 -16.96 24.59 20.05
CA CYS A 176 -16.94 25.60 21.11
C CYS A 176 -16.80 25.01 22.53
N SER A 177 -16.88 23.68 22.69
CA SER A 177 -16.80 23.05 24.02
C SER A 177 -15.37 22.85 24.48
N ASP A 178 -14.85 23.79 25.29
CA ASP A 178 -13.52 23.69 25.90
C ASP A 178 -13.34 22.42 26.74
N MET A 179 -14.42 21.95 27.39
CA MET A 179 -14.40 20.71 28.17
C MET A 179 -14.10 19.49 27.29
N ILE A 180 -14.78 19.35 26.15
CA ILE A 180 -14.59 18.22 25.24
C ILE A 180 -13.24 18.37 24.52
N LYS A 181 -12.88 19.59 24.13
CA LYS A 181 -11.58 19.90 23.50
C LYS A 181 -10.40 19.55 24.40
N ASN A 182 -10.47 19.87 25.69
CA ASN A 182 -9.44 19.49 26.66
C ASN A 182 -9.37 17.97 26.87
N LYS A 183 -10.50 17.27 26.86
CA LYS A 183 -10.54 15.80 26.88
C LYS A 183 -9.97 15.17 25.61
N TYR A 184 -10.06 15.83 24.47
CA TYR A 184 -9.51 15.36 23.20
C TYR A 184 -7.97 15.45 23.14
N GLN A 185 -7.35 16.37 23.89
CA GLN A 185 -5.90 16.60 23.84
C GLN A 185 -5.03 15.53 24.53
N ASN A 186 -5.60 14.64 25.34
CA ASN A 186 -4.84 13.79 26.27
C ASN A 186 -5.07 12.27 26.22
N PRO A 187 -5.93 11.74 25.33
CA PRO A 187 -5.93 10.31 24.99
C PRO A 187 -5.78 10.04 23.48
N SER A 188 -5.45 8.81 23.10
CA SER A 188 -5.52 8.38 21.69
C SER A 188 -6.95 8.51 21.14
N LEU A 189 -7.11 8.63 19.82
CA LEU A 189 -8.44 8.81 19.20
C LEU A 189 -9.45 7.72 19.64
N LEU A 190 -8.97 6.47 19.76
CA LEU A 190 -9.78 5.35 20.24
C LEU A 190 -10.21 5.52 21.70
N GLU A 191 -9.31 5.95 22.57
CA GLU A 191 -9.61 6.20 23.99
C GLU A 191 -10.55 7.40 24.17
N PHE A 192 -10.36 8.46 23.38
CA PHE A 192 -11.27 9.60 23.35
C PHE A 192 -12.71 9.15 23.07
N TYR A 193 -12.93 8.42 21.97
CA TYR A 193 -14.27 7.96 21.60
C TYR A 193 -14.84 6.91 22.57
N LYS A 194 -14.02 6.00 23.12
CA LYS A 194 -14.45 5.07 24.18
C LYS A 194 -14.94 5.78 25.44
N SER A 195 -14.27 6.87 25.83
CA SER A 195 -14.66 7.66 27.00
C SER A 195 -15.93 8.47 26.77
N SER A 196 -16.25 8.79 25.51
CA SER A 196 -17.41 9.59 25.11
C SER A 196 -18.71 8.79 25.07
N THR A 197 -18.65 7.46 24.84
CA THR A 197 -19.83 6.58 24.87
C THR A 197 -20.32 6.24 26.28
N ALA A 198 -19.56 6.57 27.33
CA ALA A 198 -19.93 6.30 28.73
C ALA A 198 -20.83 7.38 29.34
N THR A 199 -21.27 8.38 28.56
CA THR A 199 -22.05 9.53 29.05
C THR A 199 -23.36 9.75 28.28
N ILE A 200 -23.90 8.70 27.64
CA ILE A 200 -25.26 8.68 27.08
C ILE A 200 -26.07 7.61 27.82
#